data_AF-A0A640UP63-F1
#
_entry.id   AF-A0A640UP63-F1
#
_cell.length_a   1.000
_cell.length_b   1.000
_cell.length_c   1.000
_cell.angle_alpha   90.00
_cell.angle_beta   90.00
_cell.angle_gamma   90.00
#
_symmetry.space_group_name_H-M   'P 1'
#
loop_
_entity.id
_entity.type
_entity.pdbx_description
1 polymer ?
#
loop_
_entity_poly.entity_id
_entity_poly.type
_entity_poly.pdbx_seq_one_letter_code
_entity_poly.pdbx_strand_id
1 'polypeptide(L)'
;MRYEVSSADQAATGAAPALPRVGAAPRRAGAWFGALGLAAVAAVLPLWLFCSDPEQRRTAILVALGCALVCVGGIAAFQRAAGGRRPYAAISVAEFSGATEAGGPGIAETDGPPRVLPSRRGMQGRSLAWYLGVCTVLVTLFALVIGAPQRPERMQRIADAGAEFAAVPIVKVSNVRLHDPSKGQDYYTSTAVVRLAPGAGREPATATVHPVTPDRPHTGGKVSVLYAPTRPGLGALAGDQRSLGEALEGATMGTGRVWIVGIAWAAGIVLSVIGISLRHGFRSFSRLGHADMAVRGTCLGPDLWRRDSAKEHCLKVVTASSRTAHFLAGVTAEHVPDSLKGQHLWLCWDARRGAEGGRFSGGATPAALVSDDGWAMHGMLKADDAQMMATEGVPVEKAAVGNGEPRALRLWDPHSAWLLYVPPSALVNAAVLIGCAALLTFDITGIWRWATGLTGLVAGLSLGHLAMNAPYPSVLRAAMSSNGADPA
;
A
#
# COMPACT_ATOMS: atom_id res chain seq x y z
N MET A 1 -36.75 -0.63 62.87
CA MET A 1 -36.16 -1.42 61.77
C MET A 1 -34.99 -0.65 61.19
N ARG A 2 -33.77 -0.99 61.60
CA ARG A 2 -32.52 -0.50 60.98
C ARG A 2 -32.17 -1.48 59.87
N TYR A 3 -31.99 -0.98 58.65
CA TYR A 3 -31.40 -1.75 57.56
C TYR A 3 -29.89 -1.68 57.69
N GLU A 4 -29.26 -2.79 58.07
CA GLU A 4 -27.82 -3.00 57.89
C GLU A 4 -27.56 -3.27 56.41
N VAL A 5 -26.79 -2.39 55.77
CA VAL A 5 -26.23 -2.62 54.44
C VAL A 5 -24.98 -3.47 54.62
N SER A 6 -25.09 -4.74 54.22
CA SER A 6 -24.00 -5.70 54.24
C SER A 6 -22.92 -5.31 53.24
N SER A 7 -21.76 -4.93 53.78
CA SER A 7 -20.53 -4.56 53.07
C SER A 7 -19.68 -5.79 52.82
N ALA A 8 -20.09 -6.64 51.89
CA ALA A 8 -19.28 -7.78 51.45
C ALA A 8 -19.70 -8.22 50.03
N ASP A 9 -19.15 -7.57 48.99
CA ASP A 9 -19.05 -8.17 47.63
C ASP A 9 -18.20 -7.33 46.66
N GLN A 10 -17.08 -6.76 47.11
CA GLN A 10 -16.17 -5.98 46.26
C GLN A 10 -14.72 -6.47 46.28
N ALA A 11 -14.51 -7.79 46.34
CA ALA A 11 -13.19 -8.41 46.23
C ALA A 11 -13.23 -9.71 45.43
N ALA A 12 -13.72 -9.64 44.20
CA ALA A 12 -13.54 -10.71 43.21
C ALA A 12 -13.35 -10.11 41.81
N THR A 13 -12.35 -9.23 41.66
CA THR A 13 -11.79 -8.91 40.35
C THR A 13 -11.02 -10.16 39.90
N GLY A 14 -11.75 -11.14 39.37
CA GLY A 14 -11.16 -12.34 38.78
C GLY A 14 -10.15 -11.91 37.74
N ALA A 15 -8.87 -12.23 37.97
CA ALA A 15 -7.81 -12.02 36.99
C ALA A 15 -8.27 -12.68 35.69
N ALA A 16 -8.53 -11.87 34.66
CA ALA A 16 -8.90 -12.39 33.35
C ALA A 16 -7.84 -13.42 32.93
N PRO A 17 -8.23 -14.62 32.50
CA PRO A 17 -7.27 -15.66 32.15
C PRO A 17 -6.31 -15.10 31.09
N ALA A 18 -5.01 -15.18 31.37
CA ALA A 18 -3.97 -14.67 30.50
C ALA A 18 -4.14 -15.32 29.12
N LEU A 19 -4.37 -14.49 28.10
CA LEU A 19 -4.58 -15.01 26.75
C LEU A 19 -3.31 -15.71 26.26
N PRO A 20 -3.42 -16.97 25.79
CA PRO A 20 -2.26 -17.69 25.29
C PRO A 20 -1.71 -16.97 24.04
N ARG A 21 -0.38 -16.97 23.94
CA ARG A 21 0.38 -16.35 22.86
C ARG A 21 -0.15 -16.75 21.48
N VAL A 22 -0.07 -15.80 20.54
CA VAL A 22 -0.34 -16.09 19.14
C VAL A 22 0.74 -17.03 18.58
N GLY A 23 0.34 -18.27 18.25
CA GLY A 23 1.23 -19.28 17.68
C GLY A 23 1.81 -18.90 16.30
N ALA A 24 2.72 -19.71 15.78
CA ALA A 24 3.35 -19.48 14.47
C ALA A 24 2.38 -19.62 13.27
N ALA A 25 1.33 -20.44 13.43
CA ALA A 25 0.34 -20.73 12.38
C ALA A 25 -0.36 -19.48 11.82
N PRO A 26 -0.99 -18.59 12.62
CA PRO A 26 -1.65 -17.38 12.11
C PRO A 26 -0.68 -16.41 11.41
N ARG A 27 0.58 -16.35 11.84
CA ARG A 27 1.60 -15.51 11.20
C ARG A 27 1.97 -16.03 9.82
N ARG A 28 2.17 -17.35 9.71
CA ARG A 28 2.45 -18.01 8.43
C ARG A 28 1.27 -17.89 7.48
N ALA A 29 0.05 -18.15 7.96
CA ALA A 29 -1.17 -18.00 7.18
C ALA A 29 -1.33 -16.56 6.67
N GLY A 30 -1.15 -15.55 7.54
CA GLY A 30 -1.17 -14.15 7.16
C GLY A 30 -0.10 -13.81 6.11
N ALA A 31 1.13 -14.28 6.27
CA ALA A 31 2.17 -14.06 5.25
C ALA A 31 1.79 -14.68 3.89
N TRP A 32 1.26 -15.90 3.88
CA TRP A 32 0.84 -16.59 2.65
C TRP A 32 -0.34 -15.89 1.97
N PHE A 33 -1.42 -15.59 2.69
CA PHE A 33 -2.58 -14.89 2.12
C PHE A 33 -2.22 -13.49 1.64
N GLY A 34 -1.37 -12.77 2.38
CA GLY A 34 -0.88 -11.45 1.98
C GLY A 34 -0.03 -11.51 0.71
N ALA A 35 0.90 -12.47 0.61
CA ALA A 35 1.76 -12.63 -0.56
C ALA A 35 0.99 -13.07 -1.80
N LEU A 36 0.11 -14.08 -1.67
CA LEU A 36 -0.73 -14.56 -2.78
C LEU A 36 -1.71 -13.48 -3.26
N GLY A 37 -2.38 -12.79 -2.33
CA GLY A 37 -3.27 -11.69 -2.65
C GLY A 37 -2.55 -10.54 -3.36
N LEU A 38 -1.36 -10.15 -2.87
CA LEU A 38 -0.55 -9.11 -3.51
C LEU A 38 -0.09 -9.54 -4.91
N ALA A 39 0.40 -10.77 -5.07
CA ALA A 39 0.84 -11.29 -6.37
C ALA A 39 -0.31 -11.30 -7.39
N ALA A 40 -1.50 -11.73 -6.94
CA ALA A 40 -2.70 -11.75 -7.78
C ALA A 40 -3.12 -10.34 -8.22
N VAL A 41 -3.16 -9.38 -7.30
CA VAL A 41 -3.53 -7.99 -7.63
C VAL A 41 -2.46 -7.29 -8.47
N ALA A 42 -1.18 -7.52 -8.20
CA ALA A 42 -0.07 -6.89 -8.92
C ALA A 42 -0.02 -7.30 -10.41
N ALA A 43 -0.52 -8.48 -10.77
CA ALA A 43 -0.61 -8.92 -12.16
C ALA A 43 -1.68 -8.17 -12.98
N VAL A 44 -2.67 -7.56 -12.35
CA VAL A 44 -3.79 -6.91 -13.06
C VAL A 44 -3.32 -5.73 -13.92
N LEU A 45 -2.44 -4.89 -13.39
CA LEU A 45 -1.90 -3.73 -14.12
C LEU A 45 -1.15 -4.11 -15.40
N PRO A 46 -0.10 -4.97 -15.38
CA PRO A 46 0.59 -5.34 -16.60
C PRO A 46 -0.31 -6.11 -17.58
N LEU A 47 -1.23 -6.96 -17.10
CA LEU A 47 -2.22 -7.60 -17.96
C LEU A 47 -3.10 -6.55 -18.66
N TRP A 48 -3.53 -5.52 -17.94
CA TRP A 48 -4.35 -4.44 -18.51
C TRP A 48 -3.61 -3.61 -19.55
N LEU A 49 -2.33 -3.31 -19.31
CA LEU A 49 -1.54 -2.41 -20.17
C LEU A 49 -0.96 -3.12 -21.40
N PHE A 50 -0.57 -4.39 -21.29
CA PHE A 50 0.27 -5.05 -22.29
C PHE A 50 -0.36 -6.28 -22.95
N CYS A 51 -1.49 -6.80 -22.47
CA CYS A 51 -2.18 -7.90 -23.13
C CYS A 51 -3.13 -7.34 -24.20
N SER A 52 -2.83 -7.53 -25.48
CA SER A 52 -3.60 -6.95 -26.59
C SER A 52 -4.92 -7.67 -26.87
N ASP A 53 -4.99 -8.98 -26.62
CA ASP A 53 -6.21 -9.76 -26.79
C ASP A 53 -7.22 -9.43 -25.67
N PRO A 54 -8.39 -8.84 -26.00
CA PRO A 54 -9.37 -8.42 -25.00
C PRO A 54 -10.00 -9.59 -24.22
N GLU A 55 -10.19 -10.75 -24.85
CA GLU A 55 -10.82 -11.91 -24.20
C GLU A 55 -9.83 -12.60 -23.25
N GLN A 56 -8.59 -12.79 -23.72
CA GLN A 56 -7.53 -13.37 -22.90
C GLN A 56 -7.19 -12.44 -21.72
N ARG A 57 -7.05 -11.13 -21.98
CA ARG A 57 -6.81 -10.10 -20.95
C ARG A 57 -7.88 -10.14 -19.88
N ARG A 58 -9.17 -10.07 -20.27
CA ARG A 58 -10.29 -10.09 -19.34
C ARG A 58 -10.29 -11.36 -18.50
N THR A 59 -10.14 -12.52 -19.13
CA THR A 59 -10.13 -13.81 -18.43
C THR A 59 -8.99 -13.90 -17.43
N ALA A 60 -7.77 -13.52 -17.83
CA ALA A 60 -6.60 -13.52 -16.95
C ALA A 60 -6.78 -12.57 -15.75
N ILE A 61 -7.31 -11.36 -15.98
CA ILE A 61 -7.60 -10.41 -14.89
C ILE A 61 -8.67 -10.96 -13.95
N LEU A 62 -9.76 -11.53 -14.47
CA LEU A 62 -10.83 -12.09 -13.64
C LEU A 62 -10.35 -13.28 -12.81
N VAL A 63 -9.50 -14.14 -13.37
CA VAL A 63 -8.86 -15.25 -12.62
C VAL A 63 -7.98 -14.69 -11.50
N ALA A 64 -7.15 -13.68 -11.79
CA ALA A 64 -6.30 -13.04 -10.78
C ALA A 64 -7.14 -12.40 -9.65
N LEU A 65 -8.20 -11.66 -10.00
CA LEU A 65 -9.13 -11.07 -9.04
C LEU A 65 -9.90 -12.13 -8.24
N GLY A 66 -10.28 -13.25 -8.88
CA GLY A 66 -10.88 -14.40 -8.22
C GLY A 66 -9.95 -15.03 -7.17
N CYS A 67 -8.67 -15.22 -7.50
CA CYS A 67 -7.65 -15.67 -6.55
C CYS A 67 -7.49 -14.71 -5.36
N ALA A 68 -7.50 -13.39 -5.62
CA ALA A 68 -7.48 -12.40 -4.55
C ALA A 68 -8.73 -12.49 -3.64
N LEU A 69 -9.91 -12.71 -4.23
CA LEU A 69 -11.17 -12.89 -3.48
C LEU A 69 -11.14 -14.17 -2.62
N VAL A 70 -10.58 -15.27 -3.14
CA VAL A 70 -10.36 -16.50 -2.37
C VAL A 70 -9.44 -16.24 -1.18
N CYS A 71 -8.39 -15.41 -1.34
CA CYS A 71 -7.55 -15.00 -0.20
C CYS A 71 -8.34 -14.23 0.86
N VAL A 72 -9.22 -13.31 0.46
CA VAL A 72 -10.11 -12.58 1.39
C VAL A 72 -11.05 -13.54 2.13
N GLY A 73 -11.67 -14.49 1.42
CA GLY A 73 -12.50 -15.53 2.03
C GLY A 73 -11.72 -16.44 2.96
N GLY A 74 -10.49 -16.81 2.60
CA GLY A 74 -9.57 -17.61 3.42
C GLY A 74 -9.19 -16.90 4.72
N ILE A 75 -8.97 -15.58 4.68
CA ILE A 75 -8.75 -14.76 5.88
C ILE A 75 -9.97 -14.81 6.79
N ALA A 76 -11.18 -14.60 6.25
CA ALA A 76 -12.42 -14.65 7.03
C ALA A 76 -12.65 -16.03 7.66
N ALA A 77 -12.44 -17.11 6.90
CA ALA A 77 -12.58 -18.48 7.36
C ALA A 77 -11.55 -18.81 8.45
N PHE A 78 -10.29 -18.40 8.28
CA PHE A 78 -9.26 -18.59 9.29
C PHE A 78 -9.59 -17.82 10.57
N GLN A 79 -10.02 -16.55 10.48
CA GLN A 79 -10.44 -15.79 11.65
C GLN A 79 -11.54 -16.51 12.41
N ARG A 80 -12.55 -17.04 11.70
CA ARG A 80 -13.64 -17.81 12.32
C ARG A 80 -13.12 -19.09 12.99
N ALA A 81 -12.21 -19.82 12.35
CA ALA A 81 -11.60 -21.03 12.89
C ALA A 81 -10.70 -20.76 14.11
N ALA A 82 -10.06 -19.60 14.17
CA ALA A 82 -9.17 -19.19 15.27
C ALA A 82 -9.92 -18.63 16.50
N GLY A 83 -11.25 -18.76 16.56
CA GLY A 83 -12.08 -18.24 17.66
C GLY A 83 -12.50 -16.78 17.48
N GLY A 84 -12.39 -16.23 16.26
CA GLY A 84 -12.81 -14.88 15.92
C GLY A 84 -11.68 -13.84 16.01
N ARG A 85 -12.09 -12.58 15.80
CA ARG A 85 -11.20 -11.42 15.85
C ARG A 85 -10.72 -11.18 17.28
N ARG A 86 -9.44 -10.82 17.42
CA ARG A 86 -8.87 -10.33 18.67
C ARG A 86 -8.53 -8.83 18.56
N PRO A 87 -8.75 -8.02 19.61
CA PRO A 87 -8.26 -6.65 19.65
C PRO A 87 -6.73 -6.61 19.48
N TYR A 88 -6.22 -5.60 18.78
CA TYR A 88 -4.78 -5.43 18.59
C TYR A 88 -4.05 -5.30 19.94
N ALA A 89 -4.60 -4.53 20.88
CA ALA A 89 -4.10 -4.39 22.25
C ALA A 89 -3.92 -5.74 22.97
N ALA A 90 -4.89 -6.64 22.86
CA ALA A 90 -4.79 -7.96 23.47
C ALA A 90 -3.67 -8.80 22.85
N ILE A 91 -3.48 -8.72 21.53
CA ILE A 91 -2.39 -9.41 20.83
C ILE A 91 -1.04 -8.81 21.23
N SER A 92 -0.92 -7.49 21.27
CA SER A 92 0.34 -6.80 21.58
C SER A 92 0.81 -7.06 23.00
N VAL A 93 -0.12 -7.08 23.97
CA VAL A 93 0.15 -7.46 25.36
C VAL A 93 0.57 -8.93 25.47
N ALA A 94 -0.13 -9.84 24.78
CA ALA A 94 0.20 -11.28 24.81
C ALA A 94 1.58 -11.60 24.19
N GLU A 95 2.10 -10.75 23.31
CA GLU A 95 3.46 -10.90 22.77
C GLU A 95 4.56 -10.61 23.80
N PHE A 96 4.26 -9.81 24.83
CA PHE A 96 5.19 -9.52 25.94
C PHE A 96 5.18 -10.62 27.00
N SER A 97 4.02 -11.21 27.32
CA SER A 97 3.87 -12.16 28.43
C SER A 97 4.40 -13.57 28.17
N GLY A 98 4.56 -13.97 26.90
CA GLY A 98 5.03 -15.32 26.53
C GLY A 98 6.54 -15.57 26.74
N ALA A 99 7.22 -14.77 27.55
CA ALA A 99 8.64 -14.87 27.87
C ALA A 99 8.90 -15.49 29.26
N THR A 100 7.95 -15.32 30.20
CA THR A 100 8.10 -15.72 31.60
C THR A 100 8.01 -17.24 31.80
N GLU A 101 7.41 -18.00 30.88
CA GLU A 101 7.19 -19.44 31.04
C GLU A 101 8.39 -20.32 30.62
N ALA A 102 9.36 -19.80 29.86
CA ALA A 102 10.50 -20.59 29.37
C ALA A 102 11.79 -20.38 30.16
N GLY A 103 11.87 -19.32 30.98
CA GLY A 103 12.96 -19.09 31.92
C GLY A 103 12.44 -19.31 33.33
N GLY A 104 12.89 -20.37 34.01
CA GLY A 104 12.57 -20.59 35.40
C GLY A 104 12.90 -19.36 36.27
N PRO A 105 12.27 -19.23 37.46
CA PRO A 105 12.51 -18.10 38.35
C PRO A 105 13.99 -18.06 38.75
N GLY A 106 14.70 -17.00 38.35
CA GLY A 106 16.07 -16.75 38.80
C GLY A 106 17.15 -16.61 37.72
N ILE A 107 16.85 -16.15 36.50
CA ILE A 107 17.93 -15.71 35.60
C ILE A 107 18.55 -14.44 36.21
N ALA A 108 19.80 -14.57 36.68
CA ALA A 108 20.59 -13.52 37.27
C ALA A 108 20.58 -12.24 36.40
N GLU A 109 20.62 -11.09 37.08
CA GLU A 109 20.84 -9.79 36.46
C GLU A 109 22.02 -9.87 35.49
N THR A 110 21.76 -9.68 34.20
CA THR A 110 22.78 -9.89 33.16
C THR A 110 23.61 -8.62 32.97
N ASP A 111 24.92 -8.75 33.15
CA ASP A 111 25.91 -7.65 33.18
C ASP A 111 26.14 -6.92 31.84
N GLY A 112 25.56 -7.34 30.71
CA GLY A 112 25.86 -6.70 29.41
C GLY A 112 24.79 -6.80 28.31
N PRO A 113 24.83 -5.89 27.31
CA PRO A 113 23.87 -5.85 26.20
C PRO A 113 24.08 -7.02 25.20
N PRO A 114 23.00 -7.51 24.55
CA PRO A 114 23.09 -8.62 23.60
C PRO A 114 23.76 -8.21 22.28
N ARG A 115 24.69 -9.02 21.75
CA ARG A 115 25.35 -8.75 20.45
C ARG A 115 24.47 -9.04 19.23
N VAL A 116 23.57 -10.02 19.36
CA VAL A 116 22.71 -10.49 18.26
C VAL A 116 21.28 -10.06 18.56
N LEU A 117 20.66 -9.35 17.62
CA LEU A 117 19.27 -8.91 17.72
C LEU A 117 18.43 -9.60 16.64
N PRO A 118 17.17 -9.94 16.93
CA PRO A 118 16.32 -10.53 15.92
C PRO A 118 16.02 -9.50 14.83
N SER A 119 16.17 -9.94 13.58
CA SER A 119 16.11 -9.04 12.42
C SER A 119 14.71 -8.49 12.16
N ARG A 120 14.60 -7.17 11.98
CA ARG A 120 13.35 -6.49 11.58
C ARG A 120 13.02 -6.56 10.08
N ARG A 121 13.79 -7.31 9.28
CA ARG A 121 13.59 -7.39 7.81
C ARG A 121 12.17 -7.82 7.43
N GLY A 122 11.56 -8.72 8.19
CA GLY A 122 10.17 -9.14 7.96
C GLY A 122 9.14 -8.02 8.18
N MET A 123 9.36 -7.14 9.17
CA MET A 123 8.52 -5.96 9.39
C MET A 123 8.69 -4.94 8.26
N GLN A 124 9.93 -4.67 7.86
CA GLN A 124 10.24 -3.77 6.74
C GLN A 124 9.64 -4.30 5.42
N GLY A 125 9.76 -5.61 5.16
CA GLY A 125 9.20 -6.26 3.98
C GLY A 125 7.68 -6.18 3.93
N ARG A 126 6.97 -6.39 5.06
CA ARG A 126 5.51 -6.19 5.12
C ARG A 126 5.10 -4.74 4.92
N SER A 127 5.80 -3.82 5.56
CA SER A 127 5.55 -2.38 5.40
C SER A 127 5.72 -1.97 3.92
N LEU A 128 6.80 -2.45 3.28
CA LEU A 128 7.04 -2.26 1.85
C LEU A 128 5.95 -2.86 0.98
N ALA A 129 5.62 -4.14 1.18
CA ALA A 129 4.56 -4.82 0.46
C ALA A 129 3.22 -4.07 0.58
N TRP A 130 2.93 -3.52 1.77
CA TRP A 130 1.75 -2.71 2.00
C TRP A 130 1.73 -1.41 1.18
N TYR A 131 2.79 -0.59 1.26
CA TYR A 131 2.85 0.67 0.51
C TYR A 131 2.83 0.44 -1.01
N LEU A 132 3.61 -0.54 -1.48
CA LEU A 132 3.63 -0.94 -2.89
C LEU A 132 2.25 -1.45 -3.34
N GLY A 133 1.57 -2.25 -2.51
CA GLY A 133 0.24 -2.76 -2.78
C GLY A 133 -0.78 -1.64 -2.92
N VAL A 134 -0.82 -0.69 -1.97
CA VAL A 134 -1.73 0.47 -2.02
C VAL A 134 -1.48 1.30 -3.27
N CYS A 135 -0.23 1.64 -3.58
CA CYS A 135 0.12 2.39 -4.78
C CYS A 135 -0.31 1.64 -6.05
N THR A 136 0.01 0.34 -6.14
CA THR A 136 -0.33 -0.49 -7.30
C THR A 136 -1.83 -0.55 -7.50
N VAL A 137 -2.62 -0.74 -6.44
CA VAL A 137 -4.09 -0.73 -6.50
C VAL A 137 -4.62 0.60 -7.02
N LEU A 138 -4.15 1.74 -6.50
CA LEU A 138 -4.63 3.06 -6.90
C LEU A 138 -4.31 3.35 -8.38
N VAL A 139 -3.09 3.05 -8.82
CA VAL A 139 -2.69 3.24 -10.22
C VAL A 139 -3.44 2.27 -11.14
N THR A 140 -3.64 1.02 -10.71
CA THR A 140 -4.43 0.02 -11.46
C THR A 140 -5.87 0.47 -11.63
N LEU A 141 -6.50 0.94 -10.56
CA LEU A 141 -7.86 1.44 -10.60
C LEU A 141 -7.99 2.63 -11.55
N PHE A 142 -7.06 3.59 -11.47
CA PHE A 142 -7.01 4.71 -12.41
C PHE A 142 -6.89 4.22 -13.85
N ALA A 143 -5.94 3.32 -14.13
CA ALA A 143 -5.71 2.75 -15.45
C ALA A 143 -6.94 1.99 -15.98
N LEU A 144 -7.62 1.23 -15.12
CA LEU A 144 -8.87 0.56 -15.46
C LEU A 144 -9.93 1.60 -15.84
N VAL A 145 -10.16 2.64 -15.04
CA VAL A 145 -11.19 3.65 -15.31
C VAL A 145 -10.96 4.37 -16.65
N ILE A 146 -9.73 4.80 -16.93
CA ILE A 146 -9.44 5.60 -18.14
C ILE A 146 -9.18 4.76 -19.40
N GLY A 147 -8.97 3.45 -19.27
CA GLY A 147 -8.75 2.54 -20.39
C GLY A 147 -10.06 2.00 -20.98
N ALA A 148 -10.04 1.66 -22.27
CA ALA A 148 -11.13 0.98 -22.95
C ALA A 148 -10.95 -0.55 -22.80
N PRO A 149 -11.93 -1.27 -22.22
CA PRO A 149 -11.84 -2.71 -21.98
C PRO A 149 -11.91 -3.54 -23.26
N GLN A 150 -12.68 -3.06 -24.24
CA GLN A 150 -12.90 -3.72 -25.52
C GLN A 150 -12.75 -2.72 -26.68
N ARG A 151 -12.52 -3.26 -27.87
CA ARG A 151 -12.64 -2.47 -29.10
C ARG A 151 -14.11 -2.08 -29.25
N PRO A 152 -14.41 -0.84 -29.71
CA PRO A 152 -15.78 -0.49 -30.06
C PRO A 152 -16.38 -1.54 -31.00
N GLU A 153 -17.61 -2.00 -30.76
CA GLU A 153 -18.21 -3.11 -31.54
C GLU A 153 -18.13 -2.92 -33.05
N ARG A 154 -18.26 -1.67 -33.52
CA ARG A 154 -18.14 -1.32 -34.93
C ARG A 154 -16.72 -1.55 -35.45
N MET A 155 -15.71 -1.18 -34.67
CA MET A 155 -14.30 -1.42 -35.00
C MET A 155 -13.98 -2.91 -35.00
N GLN A 156 -14.51 -3.67 -34.03
CA GLN A 156 -14.35 -5.12 -33.98
C GLN A 156 -14.93 -5.80 -35.22
N ARG A 157 -16.17 -5.46 -35.61
CA ARG A 157 -16.79 -6.00 -36.84
C ARG A 157 -16.01 -5.66 -38.11
N ILE A 158 -15.43 -4.46 -38.18
CA ILE A 158 -14.56 -4.05 -39.30
C ILE A 158 -13.25 -4.85 -39.28
N ALA A 159 -12.64 -5.05 -38.10
CA ALA A 159 -11.44 -5.87 -37.92
C ALA A 159 -11.64 -7.32 -38.35
N ASP A 160 -12.72 -7.97 -37.89
CA ASP A 160 -13.08 -9.35 -38.21
C ASP A 160 -13.33 -9.56 -39.71
N ALA A 161 -13.69 -8.49 -40.44
CA ALA A 161 -13.89 -8.51 -41.89
C ALA A 161 -12.63 -8.15 -42.69
N GLY A 162 -11.45 -8.09 -42.06
CA GLY A 162 -10.19 -7.74 -42.71
C GLY A 162 -10.05 -6.24 -42.89
N ALA A 163 -9.95 -5.51 -41.78
CA ALA A 163 -9.84 -4.05 -41.80
C ALA A 163 -8.59 -3.55 -42.54
N GLU A 164 -8.75 -2.45 -43.26
CA GLU A 164 -7.68 -1.75 -43.96
C GLU A 164 -7.81 -0.23 -43.74
N PHE A 165 -6.66 0.44 -43.64
CA PHE A 165 -6.57 1.89 -43.66
C PHE A 165 -6.46 2.39 -45.10
N ALA A 166 -7.38 3.24 -45.54
CA ALA A 166 -7.30 3.86 -46.87
C ALA A 166 -7.70 5.34 -46.84
N ALA A 167 -7.09 6.11 -47.74
CA ALA A 167 -7.48 7.49 -48.02
C ALA A 167 -8.61 7.49 -49.07
N VAL A 168 -9.84 7.72 -48.62
CA VAL A 168 -11.05 7.65 -49.46
C VAL A 168 -11.57 9.04 -49.81
N PRO A 169 -12.15 9.24 -51.01
CA PRO A 169 -12.67 10.52 -51.43
C PRO A 169 -13.98 10.87 -50.70
N ILE A 170 -14.10 12.13 -50.31
CA ILE A 170 -15.30 12.70 -49.69
C ILE A 170 -16.30 13.08 -50.78
N VAL A 171 -17.51 12.51 -50.70
CA VAL A 171 -18.63 12.77 -51.62
C VAL A 171 -19.46 13.95 -51.15
N LYS A 172 -19.65 14.09 -49.83
CA LYS A 172 -20.45 15.16 -49.24
C LYS A 172 -19.89 15.51 -47.86
N VAL A 173 -19.81 16.80 -47.54
CA VAL A 173 -19.46 17.31 -46.22
C VAL A 173 -20.64 18.08 -45.66
N SER A 174 -20.92 17.90 -44.37
CA SER A 174 -21.89 18.70 -43.62
C SER A 174 -21.39 18.96 -42.20
N ASN A 175 -22.04 19.89 -41.49
CA ASN A 175 -21.81 20.19 -40.07
C ASN A 175 -20.34 20.49 -39.72
N VAL A 176 -19.65 21.27 -40.56
CA VAL A 176 -18.26 21.67 -40.31
C VAL A 176 -18.23 22.68 -39.17
N ARG A 177 -17.48 22.36 -38.11
CA ARG A 177 -17.22 23.26 -36.98
C ARG A 177 -15.71 23.41 -36.81
N LEU A 178 -15.26 24.66 -36.71
CA LEU A 178 -13.90 24.97 -36.29
C LEU A 178 -13.86 24.98 -34.77
N HIS A 179 -12.87 24.31 -34.21
CA HIS A 179 -12.51 24.38 -32.81
C HIS A 179 -11.15 25.05 -32.72
N ASP A 180 -11.11 26.17 -32.01
CA ASP A 180 -9.90 26.90 -31.63
C ASP A 180 -9.66 26.66 -30.14
N PRO A 181 -8.94 25.58 -29.78
CA PRO A 181 -8.53 25.36 -28.41
C PRO A 181 -7.43 26.36 -28.05
N SER A 182 -7.65 27.19 -27.02
CA SER A 182 -6.72 28.23 -26.53
C SER A 182 -5.28 27.78 -26.20
N LYS A 183 -4.98 26.48 -26.25
CA LYS A 183 -3.64 25.89 -26.04
C LYS A 183 -3.32 24.76 -27.04
N GLY A 184 -3.96 24.71 -28.22
CA GLY A 184 -3.74 23.65 -29.21
C GLY A 184 -3.73 24.18 -30.64
N GLN A 185 -3.61 23.27 -31.62
CA GLN A 185 -3.82 23.61 -33.03
C GLN A 185 -5.32 23.63 -33.33
N ASP A 186 -5.72 24.59 -34.16
CA ASP A 186 -7.03 24.65 -34.78
C ASP A 186 -7.39 23.32 -35.45
N TYR A 187 -8.60 22.83 -35.22
CA TYR A 187 -9.08 21.62 -35.86
C TYR A 187 -10.56 21.73 -36.24
N TYR A 188 -10.90 21.07 -37.33
CA TYR A 188 -12.26 20.97 -37.83
C TYR A 188 -12.88 19.63 -37.44
N THR A 189 -14.09 19.66 -36.92
CA THR A 189 -14.97 18.50 -36.83
C THR A 189 -16.03 18.60 -37.92
N SER A 190 -16.36 17.48 -38.57
CA SER A 190 -17.38 17.47 -39.62
C SER A 190 -18.12 16.13 -39.69
N THR A 191 -19.20 16.09 -40.45
CA THR A 191 -19.83 14.86 -40.91
C THR A 191 -19.53 14.70 -42.40
N ALA A 192 -18.79 13.67 -42.77
CA ALA A 192 -18.39 13.42 -44.15
C ALA A 192 -18.99 12.10 -44.63
N VAL A 193 -19.60 12.11 -45.83
CA VAL A 193 -19.98 10.90 -46.56
C VAL A 193 -18.83 10.57 -47.49
N VAL A 194 -18.20 9.42 -47.30
CA VAL A 194 -17.07 8.95 -48.10
C VAL A 194 -17.48 7.81 -49.02
N ARG A 195 -16.80 7.69 -50.17
CA ARG A 195 -16.98 6.56 -51.09
C ARG A 195 -15.94 5.49 -50.80
N LEU A 196 -16.38 4.33 -50.34
CA LEU A 196 -15.54 3.18 -50.06
C LEU A 196 -15.28 2.39 -51.34
N ALA A 197 -14.02 2.03 -51.56
CA ALA A 197 -13.65 1.19 -52.69
C ALA A 197 -14.19 -0.23 -52.46
N PRO A 198 -14.81 -0.85 -53.47
CA PRO A 198 -15.23 -2.24 -53.36
C PRO A 198 -14.02 -3.18 -53.42
N GLY A 199 -14.04 -4.24 -52.61
CA GLY A 199 -13.23 -5.44 -52.90
C GLY A 199 -13.66 -6.05 -54.24
N ALA A 200 -12.74 -6.76 -54.91
CA ALA A 200 -12.87 -7.26 -56.28
C ALA A 200 -14.31 -7.66 -56.68
N GLY A 201 -14.90 -6.92 -57.62
CA GLY A 201 -16.18 -7.25 -58.26
C GLY A 201 -17.47 -6.75 -57.58
N ARG A 202 -17.42 -5.83 -56.60
CA ARG A 202 -18.62 -5.28 -55.93
C ARG A 202 -18.92 -3.82 -56.28
N GLU A 203 -20.15 -3.39 -55.99
CA GLU A 203 -20.55 -1.99 -56.12
C GLU A 203 -19.91 -1.09 -55.04
N PRO A 204 -19.59 0.17 -55.36
CA PRO A 204 -19.06 1.12 -54.39
C PRO A 204 -20.11 1.46 -53.33
N ALA A 205 -19.74 1.34 -52.05
CA ALA A 205 -20.60 1.74 -50.94
C ALA A 205 -20.24 3.15 -50.45
N THR A 206 -21.21 3.84 -49.84
CA THR A 206 -20.96 5.10 -49.12
C THR A 206 -21.04 4.87 -47.62
N ALA A 207 -20.25 5.62 -46.86
CA ALA A 207 -20.26 5.57 -45.41
C ALA A 207 -20.21 6.98 -44.82
N THR A 208 -21.00 7.21 -43.78
CA THR A 208 -20.92 8.43 -42.99
C THR A 208 -19.86 8.27 -41.91
N VAL A 209 -18.92 9.21 -41.86
CA VAL A 209 -17.82 9.28 -40.90
C VAL A 209 -17.74 10.66 -40.27
N HIS A 210 -17.12 10.74 -39.09
CA HIS A 210 -16.95 11.98 -38.34
C HIS A 210 -15.45 12.31 -38.20
N PRO A 211 -14.81 12.85 -39.25
CA PRO A 211 -13.39 13.11 -39.19
C PRO A 211 -13.07 14.35 -38.35
N VAL A 212 -11.92 14.29 -37.71
CA VAL A 212 -11.26 15.41 -37.03
C VAL A 212 -10.00 15.73 -37.83
N THR A 213 -9.95 16.88 -38.48
CA THR A 213 -8.84 17.24 -39.40
C THR A 213 -8.31 18.64 -39.09
N PRO A 214 -6.99 18.89 -39.24
CA PRO A 214 -6.44 20.24 -39.08
C PRO A 214 -6.93 21.17 -40.20
N ASP A 215 -7.09 20.65 -41.41
CA ASP A 215 -7.57 21.40 -42.56
C ASP A 215 -9.09 21.33 -42.69
N ARG A 216 -9.69 22.38 -43.28
CA ARG A 216 -11.13 22.46 -43.52
C ARG A 216 -11.53 21.37 -44.53
N PRO A 217 -12.41 20.43 -44.17
CA PRO A 217 -12.82 19.35 -45.07
C PRO A 217 -13.67 19.90 -46.22
N HIS A 218 -13.40 19.40 -47.43
CA HIS A 218 -14.12 19.78 -48.65
C HIS A 218 -14.46 18.57 -49.52
N THR A 219 -15.54 18.68 -50.30
CA THR A 219 -15.92 17.65 -51.29
C THR A 219 -14.77 17.42 -52.28
N GLY A 220 -14.55 16.16 -52.68
CA GLY A 220 -13.42 15.75 -53.51
C GLY A 220 -12.09 15.63 -52.76
N GLY A 221 -12.00 16.15 -51.53
CA GLY A 221 -10.87 15.91 -50.63
C GLY A 221 -10.80 14.44 -50.20
N LYS A 222 -9.68 14.04 -49.59
CA LYS A 222 -9.48 12.69 -49.07
C LYS A 222 -9.49 12.69 -47.55
N VAL A 223 -10.04 11.63 -46.96
CA VAL A 223 -9.99 11.38 -45.52
C VAL A 223 -9.48 9.96 -45.29
N SER A 224 -8.56 9.81 -44.34
CA SER A 224 -8.12 8.49 -43.87
C SER A 224 -9.24 7.83 -43.09
N VAL A 225 -9.61 6.62 -43.50
CA VAL A 225 -10.62 5.82 -42.81
C VAL A 225 -10.13 4.40 -42.61
N LEU A 226 -10.63 3.79 -41.53
CA LEU A 226 -10.58 2.36 -41.29
C LEU A 226 -11.91 1.74 -41.76
N TYR A 227 -11.85 0.80 -42.70
CA TYR A 227 -13.01 0.09 -43.23
C TYR A 227 -12.64 -1.34 -43.64
N ALA A 228 -13.62 -2.18 -43.96
CA ALA A 228 -13.39 -3.54 -44.44
C ALA A 228 -13.68 -3.65 -45.94
N PRO A 229 -12.67 -3.79 -46.83
CA PRO A 229 -12.89 -3.89 -48.28
C PRO A 229 -13.76 -5.08 -48.68
N THR A 230 -13.66 -6.18 -47.93
CA THR A 230 -14.46 -7.40 -48.16
C THR A 230 -15.92 -7.26 -47.73
N ARG A 231 -16.27 -6.26 -46.90
CA ARG A 231 -17.63 -5.97 -46.40
C ARG A 231 -17.84 -4.46 -46.20
N PRO A 232 -17.88 -3.67 -47.29
CA PRO A 232 -17.95 -2.20 -47.18
C PRO A 232 -19.27 -1.71 -46.55
N GLY A 233 -20.31 -2.55 -46.51
CA GLY A 233 -21.58 -2.28 -45.81
C GLY A 233 -21.47 -2.17 -44.29
N LEU A 234 -20.35 -2.57 -43.67
CA LEU A 234 -20.09 -2.32 -42.24
C LEU A 234 -19.80 -0.83 -41.94
N GLY A 235 -19.63 -0.03 -42.99
CA GLY A 235 -19.26 1.38 -42.94
C GLY A 235 -17.77 1.57 -42.64
N ALA A 236 -17.42 2.77 -42.18
CA ALA A 236 -16.05 3.16 -41.92
C ALA A 236 -15.94 3.99 -40.63
N LEU A 237 -14.72 4.06 -40.09
CA LEU A 237 -14.34 4.93 -38.97
C LEU A 237 -13.30 5.93 -39.49
N ALA A 238 -13.49 7.22 -39.23
CA ALA A 238 -12.49 8.22 -39.60
C ALA A 238 -11.26 8.12 -38.68
N GLY A 239 -10.08 8.08 -39.28
CA GLY A 239 -8.80 7.98 -38.59
C GLY A 239 -7.76 7.26 -39.44
N ASP A 240 -6.50 7.57 -39.17
CA ASP A 240 -5.32 6.94 -39.76
C ASP A 240 -4.75 5.84 -38.83
N GLN A 241 -3.65 5.23 -39.25
CA GLN A 241 -2.96 4.20 -38.46
C GLN A 241 -2.46 4.74 -37.11
N ARG A 242 -2.10 6.02 -37.01
CA ARG A 242 -1.63 6.61 -35.74
C ARG A 242 -2.76 6.79 -34.73
N SER A 243 -3.96 7.15 -35.19
CA SER A 243 -5.10 7.44 -34.33
C SER A 243 -5.93 6.21 -33.95
N LEU A 244 -6.07 5.24 -34.86
CA LEU A 244 -6.89 4.05 -34.63
C LEU A 244 -6.08 2.75 -34.55
N GLY A 245 -4.80 2.73 -34.92
CA GLY A 245 -3.99 1.51 -34.99
C GLY A 245 -3.88 0.81 -33.64
N GLU A 246 -3.56 1.54 -32.57
CA GLU A 246 -3.46 0.98 -31.22
C GLU A 246 -4.79 0.38 -30.74
N ALA A 247 -5.91 1.07 -31.00
CA ALA A 247 -7.24 0.57 -30.66
C ALA A 247 -7.62 -0.66 -31.50
N LEU A 248 -7.23 -0.69 -32.78
CA LEU A 248 -7.42 -1.83 -33.68
C LEU A 248 -6.61 -3.04 -33.23
N GLU A 249 -5.39 -2.84 -32.74
CA GLU A 249 -4.57 -3.90 -32.15
C GLU A 249 -5.15 -4.41 -30.82
N GLY A 250 -6.06 -3.64 -30.20
CA GLY A 250 -6.73 -4.01 -28.95
C GLY A 250 -6.07 -3.43 -27.70
N ALA A 251 -5.21 -2.43 -27.87
CA ALA A 251 -4.65 -1.68 -26.75
C ALA A 251 -5.77 -1.00 -25.95
N THR A 252 -5.66 -1.06 -24.62
CA THR A 252 -6.64 -0.44 -23.71
C THR A 252 -6.50 1.08 -23.65
N MET A 253 -5.32 1.60 -23.98
CA MET A 253 -4.98 3.01 -23.94
C MET A 253 -3.88 3.29 -24.94
N GLY A 254 -3.81 4.51 -25.43
CA GLY A 254 -2.72 4.88 -26.34
C GLY A 254 -1.35 4.93 -25.65
N THR A 255 -0.27 4.75 -26.43
CA THR A 255 1.10 4.57 -25.90
C THR A 255 1.50 5.66 -24.90
N GLY A 256 1.16 6.93 -25.17
CA GLY A 256 1.47 8.03 -24.24
C GLY A 256 0.81 7.87 -22.86
N ARG A 257 -0.44 7.38 -22.81
CA ARG A 257 -1.14 7.13 -21.54
C ARG A 257 -0.57 5.93 -20.80
N VAL A 258 -0.17 4.88 -21.51
CA VAL A 258 0.53 3.72 -20.93
C VAL A 258 1.81 4.16 -20.23
N TRP A 259 2.62 5.03 -20.87
CA TRP A 259 3.82 5.58 -20.26
C TRP A 259 3.52 6.45 -19.03
N ILE A 260 2.49 7.30 -19.07
CA ILE A 260 2.09 8.11 -17.90
C ILE A 260 1.73 7.19 -16.72
N VAL A 261 0.93 6.15 -16.96
CA VAL A 261 0.56 5.16 -15.93
C VAL A 261 1.80 4.42 -15.40
N GLY A 262 2.71 3.99 -16.30
CA GLY A 262 3.95 3.32 -15.92
C GLY A 262 4.87 4.19 -15.08
N ILE A 263 5.05 5.46 -15.43
CA ILE A 263 5.85 6.43 -14.67
C ILE A 263 5.19 6.71 -13.31
N ALA A 264 3.86 6.90 -13.26
CA ALA A 264 3.14 7.10 -12.00
C ALA A 264 3.30 5.90 -11.06
N TRP A 265 3.23 4.68 -11.60
CA TRP A 265 3.49 3.45 -10.84
C TRP A 265 4.94 3.41 -10.31
N ALA A 266 5.94 3.63 -11.17
CA ALA A 266 7.35 3.64 -10.78
C ALA A 266 7.66 4.72 -9.73
N ALA A 267 7.11 5.93 -9.89
CA ALA A 267 7.24 7.01 -8.92
C ALA A 267 6.64 6.62 -7.56
N GLY A 268 5.47 5.98 -7.56
CA GLY A 268 4.85 5.50 -6.33
C GLY A 268 5.64 4.37 -5.63
N ILE A 269 6.32 3.50 -6.39
CA ILE A 269 7.28 2.52 -5.83
C ILE A 269 8.44 3.24 -5.14
N VAL A 270 9.04 4.23 -5.81
CA VAL A 270 10.16 5.01 -5.24
C VAL A 270 9.71 5.77 -3.99
N LEU A 271 8.56 6.44 -4.03
CA LEU A 271 8.00 7.15 -2.87
C LEU A 271 7.70 6.21 -1.70
N SER A 272 7.26 4.98 -1.97
CA SER A 272 7.05 3.95 -0.94
C SER A 272 8.36 3.60 -0.24
N VAL A 273 9.45 3.40 -1.00
CA VAL A 273 10.78 3.12 -0.45
C VAL A 273 11.31 4.30 0.38
N ILE A 274 11.15 5.53 -0.12
CA ILE A 274 11.54 6.76 0.61
C ILE A 274 10.74 6.87 1.91
N GLY A 275 9.43 6.68 1.87
CA GLY A 275 8.56 6.76 3.05
C GLY A 275 8.95 5.75 4.15
N ILE A 276 9.32 4.54 3.75
CA ILE A 276 9.80 3.49 4.68
C ILE A 276 11.17 3.85 5.25
N SER A 277 12.07 4.37 4.41
CA SER A 277 13.37 4.86 4.85
C SER A 277 13.22 5.90 5.95
N LEU A 278 12.35 6.89 5.73
CA LEU A 278 12.13 7.98 6.68
C LEU A 278 11.47 7.49 7.98
N ARG A 279 10.55 6.52 7.90
CA ARG A 279 9.82 6.01 9.08
C ARG A 279 10.60 5.03 9.94
N HIS A 280 11.33 4.13 9.29
CA HIS A 280 11.96 3.00 9.99
C HIS A 280 13.48 3.06 9.95
N GLY A 281 14.08 3.80 9.02
CA GLY A 281 15.50 3.68 8.66
C GLY A 281 15.80 2.36 7.92
N PHE A 282 16.85 2.34 7.10
CA PHE A 282 17.23 1.12 6.37
C PHE A 282 17.97 0.07 7.21
N ARG A 283 18.37 0.37 8.44
CA ARG A 283 19.23 -0.53 9.23
C ARG A 283 18.45 -1.64 9.92
N SER A 284 18.43 -2.85 9.36
CA SER A 284 17.97 -4.03 10.09
C SER A 284 19.04 -4.44 11.11
N PHE A 285 18.94 -4.01 12.39
CA PHE A 285 19.84 -4.45 13.47
C PHE A 285 19.75 -5.97 13.63
N SER A 286 20.58 -6.70 12.90
CA SER A 286 20.74 -8.16 13.04
C SER A 286 21.95 -8.50 13.89
N ARG A 287 22.93 -7.59 13.93
CA ARG A 287 24.05 -7.58 14.86
C ARG A 287 24.32 -6.15 15.30
N LEU A 288 24.60 -5.98 16.59
CA LEU A 288 25.19 -4.77 17.11
C LEU A 288 26.70 -4.81 16.82
N GLY A 289 27.24 -3.71 16.31
CA GLY A 289 28.64 -3.56 15.89
C GLY A 289 29.37 -2.47 16.65
N HIS A 290 30.61 -2.18 16.23
CA HIS A 290 31.54 -1.25 16.88
C HIS A 290 31.05 0.21 16.96
N ALA A 291 30.10 0.59 16.10
CA ALA A 291 29.51 1.93 16.05
C ALA A 291 28.26 2.08 16.93
N ASP A 292 27.82 0.99 17.56
CA ASP A 292 26.61 0.99 18.38
C ASP A 292 26.93 1.26 19.84
N MET A 293 26.05 2.05 20.45
CA MET A 293 26.07 2.37 21.86
C MET A 293 24.90 1.68 22.55
N ALA A 294 25.10 1.30 23.81
CA ALA A 294 24.04 0.79 24.66
C ALA A 294 24.05 1.49 26.00
N VAL A 295 22.86 1.74 26.55
CA VAL A 295 22.69 2.27 27.90
C VAL A 295 21.64 1.44 28.62
N ARG A 296 21.88 1.23 29.91
CA ARG A 296 20.96 0.56 30.81
C ARG A 296 19.96 1.58 31.34
N GLY A 297 18.68 1.24 31.33
CA GLY A 297 17.64 2.11 31.86
C GLY A 297 16.41 1.35 32.33
N THR A 298 15.52 2.09 32.99
CA THR A 298 14.24 1.60 33.49
C THR A 298 13.13 2.17 32.62
N CYS A 299 12.22 1.32 32.15
CA CYS A 299 11.06 1.77 31.38
C CYS A 299 10.04 2.43 32.31
N LEU A 300 9.68 3.68 32.05
CA LEU A 300 8.58 4.35 32.75
C LEU A 300 7.21 4.10 32.08
N GLY A 301 7.23 3.49 30.89
CA GLY A 301 6.04 3.18 30.12
C GLY A 301 5.81 4.13 28.93
N PRO A 302 4.63 4.03 28.31
CA PRO A 302 4.27 4.82 27.13
C PRO A 302 3.98 6.28 27.50
N ASP A 303 4.47 7.18 26.65
CA ASP A 303 4.33 8.63 26.76
C ASP A 303 4.12 9.26 25.37
N LEU A 304 3.89 10.57 25.35
CA LEU A 304 3.80 11.37 24.14
C LEU A 304 4.96 12.36 24.12
N TRP A 305 5.91 12.15 23.22
CA TRP A 305 6.93 13.15 22.95
C TRP A 305 6.28 14.34 22.23
N ARG A 306 6.48 15.54 22.77
CA ARG A 306 5.96 16.79 22.23
C ARG A 306 7.10 17.76 21.95
N ARG A 307 7.25 18.13 20.68
CA ARG A 307 8.08 19.27 20.26
C ARG A 307 7.27 20.03 19.22
N ASP A 308 7.09 21.33 19.47
CA ASP A 308 6.21 22.19 18.69
C ASP A 308 4.77 21.62 18.63
N SER A 309 4.15 21.60 17.44
CA SER A 309 2.82 21.05 17.20
C SER A 309 2.79 19.52 17.01
N ALA A 310 3.96 18.87 16.89
CA ALA A 310 4.04 17.44 16.63
C ALA A 310 3.95 16.61 17.93
N LYS A 311 3.08 15.61 17.93
CA LYS A 311 2.94 14.61 19.00
C LYS A 311 3.27 13.23 18.46
N GLU A 312 4.31 12.61 19.02
CA GLU A 312 4.75 11.27 18.64
C GLU A 312 4.64 10.32 19.83
N HIS A 313 4.15 9.10 19.58
CA HIS A 313 4.12 8.06 20.59
C HIS A 313 5.53 7.55 20.88
N CYS A 314 5.86 7.45 22.16
CA CYS A 314 7.16 6.96 22.59
C CYS A 314 7.05 6.09 23.85
N LEU A 315 8.10 5.31 24.09
CA LEU A 315 8.37 4.68 25.38
C LEU A 315 9.43 5.51 26.09
N LYS A 316 9.13 5.91 27.31
CA LYS A 316 10.04 6.69 28.14
C LYS A 316 10.98 5.74 28.89
N VAL A 317 12.27 5.95 28.73
CA VAL A 317 13.33 5.18 29.41
C VAL A 317 14.15 6.15 30.25
N VAL A 318 14.39 5.82 31.51
CA VAL A 318 15.22 6.63 32.41
C VAL A 318 16.47 5.86 32.80
N THR A 319 17.63 6.48 32.63
CA THR A 319 18.93 5.91 33.02
C THR A 319 19.18 6.10 34.52
N ALA A 320 20.19 5.42 35.07
CA ALA A 320 20.54 5.52 36.49
C ALA A 320 20.90 6.95 36.94
N SER A 321 21.39 7.78 36.02
CA SER A 321 21.70 9.20 36.23
C SER A 321 20.49 10.14 36.06
N SER A 322 19.27 9.58 36.00
CA SER A 322 18.02 10.31 35.81
C SER A 322 17.86 11.01 34.46
N ARG A 323 18.66 10.65 33.44
CA ARG A 323 18.43 11.16 32.09
C ARG A 323 17.29 10.38 31.43
N THR A 324 16.48 11.10 30.67
CA THR A 324 15.32 10.52 29.97
C THR A 324 15.62 10.36 28.49
N ALA A 325 15.37 9.18 27.94
CA ALA A 325 15.37 8.90 26.52
C ALA A 325 13.95 8.58 26.04
N HIS A 326 13.55 9.15 24.90
CA HIS A 326 12.27 8.88 24.25
C HIS A 326 12.49 7.94 23.07
N PHE A 327 12.11 6.68 23.28
CA PHE A 327 12.15 5.66 22.24
C PHE A 327 10.86 5.71 21.42
N LEU A 328 10.96 6.21 20.19
CA LEU A 328 9.85 6.33 19.26
C LEU A 328 9.45 4.94 18.75
N ALA A 329 8.26 4.53 19.15
CA ALA A 329 7.64 3.29 18.74
C ALA A 329 6.14 3.53 18.57
N GLY A 330 5.50 2.86 17.61
CA GLY A 330 4.05 2.95 17.36
C GLY A 330 3.23 2.24 18.43
N VAL A 331 3.41 2.62 19.69
CA VAL A 331 2.91 1.92 20.87
C VAL A 331 2.15 2.90 21.76
N THR A 332 0.93 2.56 22.16
CA THR A 332 0.08 3.35 23.06
C THR A 332 -0.05 2.65 24.40
N ALA A 333 -0.66 3.31 25.39
CA ALA A 333 -0.85 2.76 26.74
C ALA A 333 -1.56 1.39 26.76
N GLU A 334 -2.54 1.20 25.89
CA GLU A 334 -3.29 -0.07 25.76
C GLU A 334 -2.48 -1.18 25.07
N HIS A 335 -1.39 -0.86 24.37
CA HIS A 335 -0.60 -1.86 23.65
C HIS A 335 0.46 -2.55 24.50
N VAL A 336 0.67 -2.08 25.73
CA VAL A 336 1.78 -2.46 26.61
C VAL A 336 1.21 -2.99 27.92
N PRO A 337 1.71 -4.11 28.46
CA PRO A 337 1.31 -4.55 29.79
C PRO A 337 1.82 -3.59 30.85
N ASP A 338 1.06 -3.40 31.94
CA ASP A 338 1.52 -2.60 33.08
C ASP A 338 2.82 -3.14 33.69
N SER A 339 3.08 -4.45 33.54
CA SER A 339 4.34 -5.08 33.94
C SER A 339 5.57 -4.52 33.25
N LEU A 340 5.45 -3.80 32.13
CA LEU A 340 6.59 -3.15 31.48
C LEU A 340 7.12 -1.97 32.32
N LYS A 341 6.25 -1.29 33.08
CA LYS A 341 6.64 -0.15 33.91
C LYS A 341 7.54 -0.65 35.04
N GLY A 342 8.70 -0.02 35.19
CA GLY A 342 9.71 -0.40 36.17
C GLY A 342 10.65 -1.51 35.70
N GLN A 343 10.47 -2.10 34.51
CA GLN A 343 11.42 -3.08 34.01
C GLN A 343 12.73 -2.44 33.60
N HIS A 344 13.83 -3.12 33.95
CA HIS A 344 15.14 -2.79 33.43
C HIS A 344 15.32 -3.33 32.01
N LEU A 345 15.91 -2.52 31.16
CA LEU A 345 16.13 -2.83 29.76
C LEU A 345 17.40 -2.17 29.23
N TRP A 346 17.89 -2.72 28.13
CA TRP A 346 18.97 -2.14 27.33
C TRP A 346 18.39 -1.34 26.18
N LEU A 347 18.74 -0.05 26.11
CA LEU A 347 18.51 0.79 24.95
C LEU A 347 19.78 0.81 24.10
N CYS A 348 19.70 0.29 22.87
CA CYS A 348 20.81 0.20 21.93
C CYS A 348 20.53 1.09 20.71
N TRP A 349 21.51 1.86 20.22
CA TRP A 349 21.35 2.71 19.05
C TRP A 349 22.64 2.86 18.25
N ASP A 350 22.50 3.31 17.01
CA ASP A 350 23.63 3.67 16.15
C ASP A 350 24.09 5.09 16.47
N ALA A 351 25.29 5.25 17.04
CA ALA A 351 25.81 6.56 17.43
C ALA A 351 26.35 7.39 16.26
N ARG A 352 26.60 6.77 15.09
CA ARG A 352 27.11 7.48 13.90
C ARG A 352 26.00 8.03 13.04
N ARG A 353 24.83 7.41 13.05
CA ARG A 353 23.65 7.89 12.29
C ARG A 353 22.84 8.85 13.14
N GLY A 354 22.61 10.07 12.66
CA GLY A 354 21.78 11.08 13.33
C GLY A 354 22.54 12.27 13.93
N ALA A 355 23.85 12.15 14.16
CA ALA A 355 24.69 13.24 14.70
C ALA A 355 25.06 14.31 13.65
N GLU A 356 25.07 13.98 12.35
CA GLU A 356 25.63 14.85 11.30
C GLU A 356 24.59 15.45 10.32
N GLY A 357 23.31 15.52 10.67
CA GLY A 357 22.29 16.13 9.80
C GLY A 357 22.18 15.48 8.40
N GLY A 358 22.66 14.24 8.26
CA GLY A 358 22.76 13.55 6.98
C GLY A 358 21.40 13.27 6.32
N ARG A 359 21.44 13.14 5.00
CA ARG A 359 20.34 13.07 4.00
C ARG A 359 19.21 12.06 4.27
N PHE A 360 19.26 11.21 5.31
CA PHE A 360 18.40 10.03 5.44
C PHE A 360 17.66 9.85 6.78
N SER A 361 17.79 10.75 7.75
CA SER A 361 16.90 10.73 8.94
C SER A 361 17.03 12.03 9.74
N GLY A 362 16.17 13.00 9.43
CA GLY A 362 16.08 14.26 10.18
C GLY A 362 15.68 14.01 11.63
N GLY A 363 16.60 14.23 12.57
CA GLY A 363 16.32 14.30 14.00
C GLY A 363 16.10 12.97 14.74
N ALA A 364 16.32 11.80 14.13
CA ALA A 364 16.22 10.51 14.81
C ALA A 364 17.22 9.48 14.27
N THR A 365 17.66 8.56 15.13
CA THR A 365 18.54 7.43 14.83
C THR A 365 17.82 6.10 15.05
N PRO A 366 18.06 5.07 14.22
CA PRO A 366 17.55 3.73 14.49
C PRO A 366 17.99 3.23 15.89
N ALA A 367 17.07 2.60 16.61
CA ALA A 367 17.33 2.07 17.95
C ALA A 367 16.58 0.76 18.21
N ALA A 368 17.01 0.03 19.24
CA ALA A 368 16.36 -1.17 19.74
C ALA A 368 16.28 -1.14 21.27
N LEU A 369 15.12 -1.52 21.81
CA LEU A 369 14.94 -1.84 23.23
C LEU A 369 15.03 -3.34 23.40
N VAL A 370 15.79 -3.79 24.41
CA VAL A 370 15.92 -5.20 24.76
C VAL A 370 15.62 -5.37 26.23
N SER A 371 14.60 -6.15 26.55
CA SER A 371 14.28 -6.48 27.94
C SER A 371 15.06 -7.70 28.41
N ASP A 372 15.27 -7.76 29.72
CA ASP A 372 15.81 -8.92 30.41
C ASP A 372 14.87 -10.12 30.37
N ASP A 373 13.61 -9.94 29.97
CA ASP A 373 12.69 -11.04 29.73
C ASP A 373 12.93 -11.68 28.35
N GLY A 374 13.79 -11.11 27.50
CA GLY A 374 14.25 -11.75 26.26
C GLY A 374 13.42 -11.41 25.02
N TRP A 375 12.65 -10.32 25.07
CA TRP A 375 12.08 -9.69 23.88
C TRP A 375 12.91 -8.48 23.45
N ALA A 376 12.84 -8.16 22.15
CA ALA A 376 13.47 -7.01 21.54
C ALA A 376 12.46 -6.24 20.68
N MET A 377 12.40 -4.92 20.86
CA MET A 377 11.57 -4.00 20.09
C MET A 377 12.45 -3.07 19.27
N HIS A 378 12.15 -2.92 17.99
CA HIS A 378 12.86 -1.98 17.10
C HIS A 378 12.06 -0.69 16.95
N GLY A 379 12.76 0.44 16.92
CA GLY A 379 12.17 1.77 16.82
C GLY A 379 13.21 2.79 16.41
N MET A 380 12.98 4.03 16.83
CA MET A 380 13.89 5.15 16.60
C MET A 380 14.14 5.86 17.93
N LEU A 381 15.33 6.44 18.11
CA LEU A 381 15.68 7.31 19.22
C LEU A 381 15.86 8.72 18.66
N LYS A 382 15.35 9.77 19.33
CA LYS A 382 15.58 11.15 18.88
C LYS A 382 17.08 11.46 18.90
N ALA A 383 17.55 12.26 17.94
CA ALA A 383 18.98 12.59 17.83
C ALA A 383 19.50 13.31 19.07
N ASP A 384 18.71 14.25 19.62
CA ASP A 384 19.03 14.96 20.86
C ASP A 384 19.16 14.00 22.04
N ASP A 385 18.22 13.06 22.17
CA ASP A 385 18.27 12.02 23.21
C ASP A 385 19.47 11.09 22.98
N ALA A 386 19.77 10.69 21.74
CA ALA A 386 20.92 9.86 21.41
C ALA A 386 22.25 10.54 21.75
N GLN A 387 22.37 11.84 21.49
CA GLN A 387 23.55 12.64 21.82
C GLN A 387 23.69 12.81 23.33
N MET A 388 22.58 13.07 24.03
CA MET A 388 22.55 13.12 25.49
C MET A 388 22.92 11.76 26.11
N MET A 389 22.42 10.66 25.58
CA MET A 389 22.74 9.32 26.07
C MET A 389 24.17 8.89 25.72
N ALA A 390 24.79 9.46 24.68
CA ALA A 390 26.14 9.09 24.26
C ALA A 390 27.21 9.31 25.34
N THR A 391 27.02 10.24 26.27
CA THR A 391 27.98 10.46 27.37
C THR A 391 27.91 9.40 28.47
N GLU A 392 26.82 8.62 28.53
CA GLU A 392 26.57 7.57 29.53
C GLU A 392 26.56 6.17 28.91
N GLY A 393 26.29 6.11 27.61
CA GLY A 393 26.28 4.88 26.85
C GLY A 393 27.67 4.25 26.81
N VAL A 394 27.68 2.93 26.78
CA VAL A 394 28.89 2.14 26.62
C VAL A 394 28.89 1.59 25.19
N PRO A 395 30.03 1.62 24.48
CA PRO A 395 30.15 0.92 23.20
C PRO A 395 29.80 -0.55 23.38
N VAL A 396 28.88 -1.08 22.57
CA VAL A 396 28.36 -2.45 22.72
C VAL A 396 29.47 -3.49 22.71
N GLU A 397 30.53 -3.28 21.94
CA GLU A 397 31.69 -4.16 21.90
C GLU A 397 32.35 -4.33 23.27
N LYS A 398 32.54 -3.22 24.01
CA LYS A 398 33.17 -3.19 25.33
C LYS A 398 32.24 -3.74 26.41
N ALA A 399 30.94 -3.42 26.31
CA ALA A 399 29.93 -3.88 27.27
C ALA A 399 29.61 -5.38 27.15
N ALA A 400 29.82 -5.97 25.97
CA ALA A 400 29.52 -7.38 25.72
C ALA A 400 30.68 -8.35 25.98
N VAL A 401 31.79 -7.88 26.59
CA VAL A 401 32.99 -8.71 26.86
C VAL A 401 32.77 -9.75 27.98
N GLY A 402 31.68 -9.63 28.76
CA GLY A 402 31.34 -10.57 29.85
C GLY A 402 30.18 -11.53 29.59
N ASN A 403 29.58 -11.55 28.39
CA ASN A 403 28.32 -12.26 28.17
C ASN A 403 28.50 -13.76 27.88
N GLY A 404 27.82 -14.60 28.67
CA GLY A 404 27.64 -16.03 28.42
C GLY A 404 26.84 -16.34 27.14
N GLU A 405 26.51 -17.62 26.95
CA GLU A 405 25.83 -18.20 25.77
C GLU A 405 24.80 -17.25 25.09
N PRO A 406 24.79 -17.19 23.74
CA PRO A 406 23.92 -16.29 22.99
C PRO A 406 22.44 -16.56 23.30
N ARG A 407 21.80 -15.62 24.01
CA ARG A 407 20.38 -15.72 24.35
C ARG A 407 19.50 -15.60 23.10
N ALA A 408 18.54 -16.50 22.99
CA ALA A 408 17.51 -16.44 21.96
C ALA A 408 16.53 -15.28 22.24
N LEU A 409 16.79 -14.11 21.65
CA LEU A 409 15.88 -12.96 21.72
C LEU A 409 14.73 -13.09 20.73
N ARG A 410 13.53 -12.67 21.14
CA ARG A 410 12.34 -12.64 20.30
C ARG A 410 11.99 -11.23 19.85
N LEU A 411 11.73 -11.07 18.56
CA LEU A 411 11.22 -9.81 18.03
C LEU A 411 9.78 -9.59 18.49
N TRP A 412 9.53 -8.45 19.14
CA TRP A 412 8.18 -7.97 19.38
C TRP A 412 7.60 -7.41 18.08
N ASP A 413 6.64 -8.14 17.50
CA ASP A 413 6.03 -7.82 16.21
C ASP A 413 4.56 -8.26 16.20
N PRO A 414 3.68 -7.57 16.96
CA PRO A 414 2.25 -7.89 17.01
C PRO A 414 1.57 -7.77 15.64
N HIS A 415 2.09 -6.92 14.76
CA HIS A 415 1.60 -6.79 13.40
C HIS A 415 1.73 -8.09 12.59
N SER A 416 2.66 -8.98 12.94
CA SER A 416 2.79 -10.26 12.24
C SER A 416 1.55 -11.13 12.38
N ALA A 417 0.72 -10.87 13.39
CA ALA A 417 -0.57 -11.50 13.62
C ALA A 417 -1.75 -10.71 13.02
N TRP A 418 -1.51 -9.90 11.97
CA TRP A 418 -2.53 -9.06 11.32
C TRP A 418 -3.83 -9.76 10.99
N LEU A 419 -3.72 -11.03 10.61
CA LEU A 419 -4.86 -11.83 10.25
C LEU A 419 -5.87 -11.99 11.41
N LEU A 420 -5.45 -11.86 12.67
CA LEU A 420 -6.33 -11.96 13.83
C LEU A 420 -7.04 -10.66 14.21
N TYR A 421 -6.52 -9.50 13.79
CA TYR A 421 -7.07 -8.19 14.18
C TYR A 421 -7.71 -7.40 13.03
N VAL A 422 -7.59 -7.86 11.78
CA VAL A 422 -8.25 -7.21 10.63
C VAL A 422 -9.76 -7.17 10.86
N PRO A 423 -10.39 -5.98 10.77
CA PRO A 423 -11.83 -5.86 10.98
C PRO A 423 -12.62 -6.41 9.78
N PRO A 424 -13.84 -6.94 9.98
CA PRO A 424 -14.69 -7.41 8.89
C PRO A 424 -14.95 -6.35 7.80
N SER A 425 -15.04 -5.08 8.20
CA SER A 425 -15.19 -3.96 7.26
C SER A 425 -14.03 -3.84 6.27
N ALA A 426 -12.81 -4.19 6.66
CA ALA A 426 -11.68 -4.22 5.74
C ALA A 426 -11.82 -5.36 4.72
N LEU A 427 -12.33 -6.52 5.13
CA LEU A 427 -12.61 -7.64 4.21
C LEU A 427 -13.73 -7.28 3.22
N VAL A 428 -14.78 -6.61 3.69
CA VAL A 428 -15.86 -6.09 2.83
C VAL A 428 -15.32 -5.05 1.86
N ASN A 429 -14.53 -4.08 2.31
CA ASN A 429 -13.92 -3.08 1.43
C ASN A 429 -12.98 -3.72 0.39
N ALA A 430 -12.23 -4.75 0.78
CA ALA A 430 -11.41 -5.51 -0.16
C ALA A 430 -12.27 -6.23 -1.21
N ALA A 431 -13.36 -6.89 -0.80
CA ALA A 431 -14.28 -7.55 -1.73
C ALA A 431 -14.97 -6.55 -2.68
N VAL A 432 -15.42 -5.40 -2.17
CA VAL A 432 -16.00 -4.32 -2.97
C VAL A 432 -14.98 -3.79 -3.99
N LEU A 433 -13.74 -3.51 -3.55
CA LEU A 433 -12.66 -3.06 -4.42
C LEU A 433 -12.37 -4.08 -5.55
N ILE A 434 -12.28 -5.37 -5.21
CA ILE A 434 -12.10 -6.46 -6.18
C ILE A 434 -13.28 -6.51 -7.16
N GLY A 435 -14.51 -6.38 -6.66
CA GLY A 435 -15.71 -6.33 -7.48
C GLY A 435 -15.73 -5.14 -8.44
N CYS A 436 -15.37 -3.94 -7.97
CA CYS A 436 -15.22 -2.75 -8.81
C CYS A 436 -14.15 -2.96 -9.90
N ALA A 437 -12.99 -3.50 -9.54
CA ALA A 437 -11.93 -3.80 -10.51
C ALA A 437 -12.41 -4.81 -11.57
N ALA A 438 -13.13 -5.86 -11.16
CA ALA A 438 -13.70 -6.84 -12.08
C ALA A 438 -14.72 -6.21 -13.02
N LEU A 439 -15.64 -5.38 -12.50
CA LEU A 439 -16.63 -4.65 -13.28
C LEU A 439 -15.97 -3.73 -14.33
N LEU A 440 -14.88 -3.05 -13.98
CA LEU A 440 -14.15 -2.18 -14.91
C LEU A 440 -13.48 -2.93 -16.07
N THR A 441 -13.35 -4.27 -16.00
CA THR A 441 -12.90 -5.08 -17.14
C THR A 441 -13.99 -5.30 -18.20
N PHE A 442 -15.24 -5.00 -17.88
CA PHE A 442 -16.37 -5.08 -18.80
C PHE A 442 -16.65 -3.72 -19.45
N ASP A 443 -17.34 -3.76 -20.59
CA ASP A 443 -17.76 -2.56 -21.32
C ASP A 443 -18.95 -1.91 -20.61
N ILE A 444 -18.62 -1.08 -19.61
CA ILE A 444 -19.58 -0.28 -18.85
C ILE A 444 -19.55 1.14 -19.42
N THR A 445 -20.71 1.68 -19.76
CA THR A 445 -20.83 2.97 -20.43
C THR A 445 -20.54 4.16 -19.50
N GLY A 446 -19.76 5.12 -20.01
CA GLY A 446 -19.64 6.50 -19.52
C GLY A 446 -19.67 6.68 -17.99
N ILE A 447 -20.78 7.22 -17.50
CA ILE A 447 -20.96 7.62 -16.08
C ILE A 447 -20.82 6.42 -15.14
N TRP A 448 -21.31 5.23 -15.51
CA TRP A 448 -21.24 4.04 -14.66
C TRP A 448 -19.81 3.54 -14.48
N ARG A 449 -18.95 3.70 -15.49
CA ARG A 449 -17.52 3.39 -15.38
C ARG A 449 -16.85 4.30 -14.36
N TRP A 450 -17.12 5.60 -14.43
CA TRP A 450 -16.60 6.58 -13.46
C TRP A 450 -17.13 6.35 -12.05
N ALA A 451 -18.43 6.05 -11.90
CA ALA A 451 -19.03 5.74 -10.62
C ALA A 451 -18.38 4.49 -9.98
N THR A 452 -18.20 3.42 -10.77
CA THR A 452 -17.52 2.19 -10.31
C THR A 452 -16.06 2.46 -9.91
N GLY A 453 -15.37 3.30 -10.69
CA GLY A 453 -14.04 3.79 -10.37
C GLY A 453 -13.99 4.54 -9.04
N LEU A 454 -14.90 5.49 -8.83
CA LEU A 454 -14.96 6.28 -7.61
C LEU A 454 -15.29 5.41 -6.39
N THR A 455 -16.24 4.48 -6.53
CA THR A 455 -16.55 3.50 -5.47
C THR A 455 -15.34 2.64 -5.13
N GLY A 456 -14.61 2.14 -6.14
CA GLY A 456 -13.37 1.42 -5.93
C GLY A 456 -12.30 2.27 -5.24
N LEU A 457 -12.18 3.55 -5.59
CA LEU A 457 -11.23 4.47 -4.99
C LEU A 457 -11.54 4.69 -3.51
N VAL A 458 -12.81 4.97 -3.19
CA VAL A 458 -13.28 5.12 -1.81
C VAL A 458 -13.04 3.84 -1.02
N ALA A 459 -13.42 2.67 -1.56
CA ALA A 459 -13.19 1.38 -0.90
C ALA A 459 -11.70 1.12 -0.66
N GLY A 460 -10.82 1.42 -1.63
CA GLY A 460 -9.38 1.30 -1.51
C GLY A 460 -8.76 2.25 -0.48
N LEU A 461 -9.19 3.51 -0.46
CA LEU A 461 -8.76 4.48 0.54
C LEU A 461 -9.28 4.14 1.94
N SER A 462 -10.53 3.70 2.07
CA SER A 462 -11.10 3.22 3.33
C SER A 462 -10.39 1.97 3.83
N LEU A 463 -10.07 1.01 2.95
CA LEU A 463 -9.25 -0.16 3.29
C LEU A 463 -7.87 0.27 3.76
N GLY A 464 -7.23 1.19 3.04
CA GLY A 464 -5.95 1.79 3.40
C GLY A 464 -6.00 2.43 4.80
N HIS A 465 -7.04 3.22 5.05
CA HIS A 465 -7.29 3.89 6.32
C HIS A 465 -7.52 2.92 7.47
N LEU A 466 -8.37 1.90 7.28
CA LEU A 466 -8.66 0.88 8.31
C LEU A 466 -7.41 0.08 8.67
N ALA A 467 -6.60 -0.28 7.67
CA ALA A 467 -5.37 -1.02 7.90
C ALA A 467 -4.27 -0.16 8.55
N MET A 468 -4.21 1.14 8.24
CA MET A 468 -3.30 2.06 8.91
C MET A 468 -3.77 2.38 10.34
N ASN A 469 -5.06 2.63 10.56
CA ASN A 469 -5.61 2.96 11.89
C ASN A 469 -5.72 1.76 12.84
N ALA A 470 -5.59 0.53 12.35
CA ALA A 470 -5.65 -0.65 13.19
C ALA A 470 -4.52 -0.73 14.24
N PRO A 471 -3.44 0.08 14.14
CA PRO A 471 -2.89 0.75 15.34
C PRO A 471 -2.01 2.02 15.10
N TYR A 472 -2.03 2.70 13.94
CA TYR A 472 -1.18 3.89 13.70
C TYR A 472 -1.97 5.21 13.67
N PRO A 473 -2.29 5.83 14.81
CA PRO A 473 -2.63 7.24 14.84
C PRO A 473 -1.36 8.06 15.12
N SER A 474 -0.90 8.88 14.17
CA SER A 474 -0.46 10.28 14.40
C SER A 474 0.49 10.87 13.35
N VAL A 475 1.42 10.10 12.78
CA VAL A 475 2.48 10.70 11.93
C VAL A 475 1.97 11.20 10.57
N LEU A 476 1.02 10.49 9.95
CA LEU A 476 0.38 10.95 8.69
C LEU A 476 -0.53 12.16 8.93
N ARG A 477 -1.09 12.31 10.14
CA ARG A 477 -1.91 13.46 10.50
C ARG A 477 -1.04 14.70 10.75
N ALA A 478 0.13 14.54 11.38
CA ALA A 478 1.08 15.63 11.58
C ALA A 478 1.72 16.12 10.28
N ALA A 479 2.07 15.21 9.36
CA ALA A 479 2.63 15.58 8.06
C ALA A 479 1.59 16.19 7.08
N MET A 480 0.30 15.88 7.23
CA MET A 480 -0.76 16.53 6.46
C MET A 480 -1.24 17.84 7.07
N SER A 481 -1.16 18.02 8.41
CA SER A 481 -1.57 19.26 9.07
C SER A 481 -0.48 20.34 9.09
N SER A 482 0.76 20.04 8.71
CA SER A 482 1.84 21.05 8.63
C SER A 482 1.79 21.92 7.37
N ASN A 483 0.87 21.67 6.44
CA ASN A 483 0.72 22.47 5.21
C ASN A 483 -0.49 23.43 5.24
N GLY A 484 -1.22 23.51 6.36
CA GLY A 484 -2.19 24.57 6.59
C GLY A 484 -1.48 25.84 7.06
N ALA A 485 -0.86 26.57 6.13
CA ALA A 485 -0.38 27.92 6.40
C ALA A 485 -1.59 28.85 6.54
N ASP A 486 -1.68 29.54 7.68
CA ASP A 486 -2.60 30.65 7.88
C ASP A 486 -2.31 31.74 6.82
N PRO A 487 -3.32 32.25 6.09
CA PRO A 487 -3.17 33.50 5.36
C PRO A 487 -3.05 34.64 6.38
N ALA A 488 -2.02 35.47 6.18
CA ALA A 488 -1.73 36.66 6.97
C ALA A 488 -2.85 37.70 6.94
#